data_AF-A0A931PN65-F1
#
_entry.id   AF-A0A931PN65-F1
#
_cell.length_a   1.000
_cell.length_b   1.000
_cell.length_c   1.000
_cell.angle_alpha   90.00
_cell.angle_beta   90.00
_cell.angle_gamma   90.00
#
_symmetry.space_group_name_H-M   'P 1'
#
loop_
_entity.id
_entity.type
_entity.pdbx_description
1 polymer ?
#
loop_
_entity_poly.entity_id
_entity_poly.type
_entity_poly.pdbx_seq_one_letter_code
_entity_poly.pdbx_strand_id
1 'polypeptide(L)' 'MARLDIGDVVVRTHRLLKTRGTVVRVVSRTRGEARQVWVKWDHPNTLPNPSLEPADELEVVGRVVAPVPDGV' A
#
# COMPACT_ATOMS: atom_id res chain seq x y z
N MET A 1 9.32 -9.95 -7.03
CA MET A 1 8.85 -9.03 -5.98
C MET A 1 8.16 -7.87 -6.65
N ALA A 2 7.02 -7.39 -6.14
CA ALA A 2 6.31 -6.28 -6.78
C ALA A 2 7.07 -4.96 -6.54
N ARG A 3 7.15 -4.12 -7.57
CA ARG A 3 7.59 -2.73 -7.40
C ARG A 3 6.46 -1.95 -6.76
N LEU A 4 6.46 -1.86 -5.42
CA LEU A 4 5.53 -1.03 -4.68
C LEU A 4 6.02 0.41 -4.64
N ASP A 5 5.13 1.32 -5.01
CA ASP A 5 5.30 2.76 -4.92
C ASP A 5 4.26 3.39 -3.98
N ILE A 6 4.55 4.62 -3.55
CA ILE A 6 3.59 5.40 -2.77
C ILE A 6 2.33 5.65 -3.63
N GLY A 7 1.17 5.45 -3.02
CA GLY A 7 -0.14 5.53 -3.66
C GLY A 7 -0.64 4.21 -4.24
N ASP A 8 0.19 3.16 -4.26
CA ASP A 8 -0.29 1.85 -4.69
C ASP A 8 -1.33 1.31 -3.70
N VAL A 9 -2.40 0.78 -4.27
CA VAL A 9 -3.42 0.05 -3.53
C VAL A 9 -2.96 -1.40 -3.44
N VAL A 10 -2.85 -1.87 -2.21
CA VAL A 10 -2.41 -3.23 -1.90
C VAL A 10 -3.49 -4.00 -1.17
N VAL A 11 -3.44 -5.32 -1.31
CA VAL A 11 -4.21 -6.24 -0.50
C VAL A 11 -3.25 -7.13 0.28
N ARG A 12 -3.50 -7.29 1.58
CA ARG A 12 -2.94 -8.38 2.38
C ARG A 12 -3.98 -9.47 2.50
N THR A 13 -3.59 -10.70 2.16
CA THR A 13 -4.43 -11.88 2.38
C THR A 13 -3.98 -12.57 3.66
N HIS A 14 -4.80 -12.53 4.72
CA HIS A 14 -4.56 -13.29 5.94
C HIS A 14 -5.66 -14.34 6.12
N ARG A 15 -5.31 -15.61 5.87
CA ARG A 15 -6.24 -16.74 5.83
C ARG A 15 -7.41 -16.50 4.86
N LEU A 16 -8.55 -16.05 5.40
CA LEU A 16 -9.81 -15.81 4.68
C LEU A 16 -10.16 -14.32 4.57
N LEU A 17 -9.40 -13.45 5.23
CA LEU A 17 -9.64 -12.01 5.24
C LEU A 17 -8.70 -11.35 4.24
N LYS A 18 -9.29 -10.63 3.28
CA LYS A 18 -8.56 -9.73 2.38
C LYS A 18 -8.77 -8.31 2.88
N THR A 19 -7.69 -7.69 3.34
CA THR A 19 -7.71 -6.29 3.77
C THR A 19 -7.05 -5.45 2.70
N ARG A 20 -7.76 -4.42 2.23
CA ARG A 20 -7.24 -3.45 1.27
C ARG A 20 -6.59 -2.30 2.03
N GLY A 21 -5.52 -1.75 1.47
CA GLY A 21 -4.85 -0.57 2.00
C GLY A 21 -4.12 0.19 0.92
N THR A 22 -3.55 1.33 1.30
CA THR A 22 -2.76 2.20 0.42
C THR A 22 -1.34 2.33 0.96
N VAL A 23 -0.34 2.16 0.11
CA VAL A 23 1.05 2.42 0.45
C VAL A 23 1.24 3.93 0.65
N VAL A 24 1.64 4.33 1.86
CA VAL A 24 1.86 5.74 2.20
C VAL A 24 3.33 6.10 2.29
N ARG A 25 4.23 5.11 2.43
CA ARG A 25 5.68 5.32 2.47
C ARG A 25 6.43 4.06 2.10
N VAL A 26 7.54 4.20 1.37
CA VAL A 26 8.52 3.12 1.16
C VAL A 26 9.69 3.33 2.12
N VAL A 27 10.02 2.32 2.93
CA VAL A 27 11.09 2.43 3.95
C VAL A 27 12.45 2.10 3.35
N SER A 28 12.53 1.05 2.55
CA SER A 28 13.79 0.66 1.90
C SER A 28 13.53 0.10 0.51
N ARG A 29 14.47 0.40 -0.40
CA ARG A 29 14.50 -0.15 -1.76
C ARG A 29 15.81 -0.89 -1.99
N THR A 30 15.77 -1.98 -2.74
CA THR A 30 16.96 -2.68 -3.24
C THR A 30 16.75 -2.94 -4.71
N ARG A 31 17.68 -2.48 -5.57
CA ARG A 31 17.57 -2.61 -7.04
C ARG A 31 16.24 -2.10 -7.62
N GLY A 32 15.66 -1.06 -7.01
CA GLY A 32 14.39 -0.46 -7.41
C GLY A 32 13.14 -1.14 -6.85
N GLU A 33 13.28 -2.27 -6.15
CA GLU A 33 12.18 -3.01 -5.52
C GLU A 33 12.03 -2.59 -4.06
N ALA A 34 10.81 -2.30 -3.62
CA ALA A 34 10.53 -2.03 -2.21
C ALA A 34 10.70 -3.32 -1.39
N ARG A 35 11.34 -3.22 -0.22
CA ARG A 35 11.42 -4.33 0.74
C ARG A 35 10.40 -4.20 1.86
N GLN A 36 10.18 -2.98 2.33
CA GLN A 36 9.23 -2.67 3.38
C GLN A 36 8.50 -1.38 3.06
N VAL A 37 7.21 -1.37 3.34
CA VAL A 37 6.32 -0.25 3.08
C VAL A 37 5.41 0.00 4.28
N TRP A 38 5.10 1.27 4.53
CA TRP A 38 3.99 1.60 5.42
C TRP A 38 2.70 1.57 4.62
N VAL A 39 1.75 0.78 5.07
CA VAL A 39 0.43 0.66 4.47
C VAL A 39 -0.59 1.24 5.42
N LYS A 40 -1.40 2.18 4.93
CA LYS A 40 -2.61 2.63 5.59
C LYS A 40 -3.75 1.68 5.20
N TRP A 41 -4.23 0.88 6.13
CA TRP A 41 -5.31 -0.08 5.88
C TRP A 41 -6.70 0.57 5.90
N ASP A 42 -7.55 0.14 4.98
CA ASP A 42 -8.95 0.56 4.89
C ASP A 42 -9.78 -0.34 5.81
N HIS A 43 -10.03 0.13 7.03
CA HIS A 43 -10.92 -0.52 7.98
C HIS A 43 -12.14 0.36 8.26
N PRO A 44 -13.37 -0.17 8.16
CA PRO A 44 -14.59 0.63 8.32
C PRO A 44 -14.78 1.17 9.74
N ASN A 45 -14.22 0.47 10.74
CA ASN A 45 -14.54 0.70 12.15
C ASN A 45 -13.32 1.03 13.01
N THR A 46 -12.13 1.14 12.43
CA THR A 46 -10.92 1.47 13.17
C THR A 46 -10.23 2.66 12.52
N LEU A 47 -9.71 3.56 13.35
CA LEU A 47 -8.85 4.65 12.88
C LEU A 47 -7.70 4.04 12.06
N PRO A 48 -7.32 4.67 10.95
CA PRO A 48 -6.29 4.13 10.08
C PRO A 48 -4.95 4.16 10.83
N ASN A 49 -4.57 3.03 11.42
CA ASN A 49 -3.24 2.85 11.97
C ASN A 49 -2.37 2.27 10.86
N PRO A 50 -1.44 3.05 10.28
CA PRO A 50 -0.53 2.51 9.29
C PRO A 50 0.32 1.42 9.94
N SER A 51 0.58 0.33 9.23
CA SER A 51 1.52 -0.70 9.70
C SER A 51 2.66 -0.86 8.71
N LEU A 52 3.82 -1.24 9.24
CA LEU A 52 4.98 -1.58 8.45
C LEU A 52 4.84 -3.02 7.97
N GLU A 53 4.82 -3.21 6.66
CA GLU A 53 4.58 -4.51 6.03
C GLU A 53 5.74 -4.85 5.09
N PRO A 54 6.13 -6.13 5.02
CA PRO A 54 7.09 -6.60 4.02
C PRO A 54 6.42 -6.64 2.64
N ALA A 55 7.12 -6.17 1.61
CA ALA A 55 6.55 -5.93 0.29
C ALA A 55 6.13 -7.21 -0.46
N ASP A 56 6.71 -8.35 -0.10
CA ASP A 56 6.42 -9.67 -0.66
C ASP A 56 5.14 -10.31 -0.11
N GLU A 57 4.59 -9.81 1.00
CA GLU A 57 3.29 -10.22 1.54
C GLU A 57 2.10 -9.43 0.96
N LEU A 58 2.37 -8.52 0.01
CA LEU A 58 1.39 -7.58 -0.52
C LEU A 58 1.15 -7.79 -2.03
N GLU A 59 -0.12 -7.78 -2.40
CA GLU A 59 -0.55 -7.82 -3.80
C GLU A 59 -1.03 -6.45 -4.25
N VAL A 60 -0.45 -5.91 -5.33
CA VAL A 60 -0.92 -4.65 -5.93
C VAL A 60 -2.21 -4.90 -6.70
N VAL A 61 -3.26 -4.16 -6.36
CA VAL A 61 -4.57 -4.24 -7.02
C VAL A 61 -4.95 -2.96 -7.77
N GLY A 62 -4.13 -1.92 -7.68
CA GLY A 62 -4.32 -0.67 -8.40
C GLY A 62 -3.42 0.43 -7.86
N ARG A 63 -3.61 1.65 -8.36
CA ARG A 63 -2.93 2.85 -7.86
C ARG A 63 -3.95 3.94 -7.62
N VAL A 64 -3.85 4.59 -6.47
CA VAL A 64 -4.55 5.86 -6.24
C VAL A 64 -3.82 6.91 -7.05
N VAL A 65 -4.32 7.18 -8.25
CA VAL A 65 -3.99 8.41 -8.95
C VAL A 65 -4.78 9.48 -8.22
N ALA A 66 -4.11 10.32 -7.42
CA ALA A 66 -4.77 11.51 -6.89
C ALA A 66 -5.34 12.29 -8.09
N PRO A 67 -6.61 12.76 -8.04
CA PRO A 67 -7.09 13.64 -9.09
C PRO A 67 -6.13 14.83 -9.12
N VAL A 68 -5.48 15.03 -10.28
CA VAL A 68 -4.82 16.30 -10.56
C VAL A 68 -5.95 17.32 -10.46
N PRO A 69 -5.92 18.29 -9.54
CA PRO A 69 -6.90 19.35 -9.59
C PRO A 69 -6.69 20.03 -10.95
N ASP A 70 -7.70 19.95 -11.82
CA ASP A 70 -7.71 20.71 -13.05
C ASP A 70 -7.39 22.15 -12.70
N GLY A 71 -6.30 22.65 -13.28
CA GLY A 71 -5.77 23.97 -12.98
C GLY A 71 -6.85 25.03 -13.17
N VAL A 72 -7.03 25.85 -12.14
CA VAL A 72 -7.65 27.18 -12.24
C VAL A 72 -6.55 28.18 -12.52
#